data_AF-A0A9J7BVG5-F1
#
_entry.id   AF-A0A9J7BVG5-F1
#
_cell.length_a   1.000
_cell.length_b   1.000
_cell.length_c   1.000
_cell.angle_alpha   90.00
_cell.angle_beta   90.00
_cell.angle_gamma   90.00
#
_symmetry.space_group_name_H-M   'P 1'
#
loop_
_entity.id
_entity.type
_entity.pdbx_description
1 polymer ?
#
loop_
_entity_poly.entity_id
_entity_poly.type
_entity_poly.pdbx_seq_one_letter_code
_entity_poly.pdbx_strand_id
1 'polypeptide(L)'
;MRKLVSVSALSVVLLAGVVAHTAPPAKTGPGTLVIVFKDGHRQSFSVSEIERVEYPAGTLTAGDLGSTKSQLTARGRYVGKWQVGDGAGSDFYITLNEDGSAYRSLGDVHGRWVYSNGDALITWHDGNADAIRRVGSRFQKFAYMNGKSFSDNPDNVAEAKNTSPRPI
;
A
#
# COMPACT_ATOMS: atom_id res chain seq x y z
N MET A 1 31.12 -76.29 -6.13
CA MET A 1 30.84 -74.87 -5.82
C MET A 1 30.98 -74.05 -7.09
N ARG A 2 30.03 -73.13 -7.33
CA ARG A 2 30.00 -72.03 -8.36
C ARG A 2 29.68 -72.48 -9.79
N LYS A 3 28.39 -72.61 -10.15
CA LYS A 3 27.37 -71.60 -10.57
C LYS A 3 27.59 -71.06 -12.00
N LEU A 4 26.67 -71.49 -12.88
CA LEU A 4 26.53 -71.16 -14.30
C LEU A 4 26.13 -69.69 -14.51
N VAL A 5 26.69 -69.11 -15.57
CA VAL A 5 26.56 -67.70 -15.97
C VAL A 5 25.31 -67.47 -16.81
N SER A 6 24.47 -66.59 -16.27
CA SER A 6 23.66 -65.51 -16.84
C SER A 6 22.95 -65.66 -18.19
N VAL A 7 21.65 -65.38 -18.06
CA VAL A 7 20.53 -65.41 -19.01
C VAL A 7 20.51 -64.18 -19.92
N SER A 8 20.13 -64.47 -21.17
CA SER A 8 19.36 -63.75 -22.18
C SER A 8 19.11 -62.24 -22.06
N ALA A 9 19.36 -61.59 -23.20
CA ALA A 9 18.97 -60.25 -23.57
C ALA A 9 17.45 -60.02 -23.50
N LEU A 10 17.05 -58.85 -22.99
CA LEU A 10 15.72 -58.30 -23.21
C LEU A 10 15.85 -56.79 -23.44
N SER A 11 15.73 -56.39 -24.70
CA SER A 11 15.63 -55.00 -25.13
C SER A 11 14.30 -54.42 -24.68
N VAL A 12 14.31 -53.46 -23.76
CA VAL A 12 13.12 -52.66 -23.42
C VAL A 12 13.16 -51.38 -24.23
N VAL A 13 12.19 -51.26 -25.13
CA VAL A 13 11.88 -50.07 -25.94
C VAL A 13 11.38 -48.95 -25.02
N LEU A 14 12.08 -47.81 -25.00
CA LEU A 14 11.58 -46.56 -24.42
C LEU A 14 10.54 -45.95 -25.37
N LEU A 15 9.29 -45.89 -24.94
CA LEU A 15 8.22 -45.10 -25.55
C LEU A 15 7.91 -43.88 -24.68
N ALA A 16 7.82 -42.74 -25.35
CA ALA A 16 7.80 -41.38 -24.83
C ALA A 16 6.66 -41.10 -23.82
N GLY A 17 7.04 -40.62 -22.64
CA GLY A 17 6.13 -39.93 -21.73
C GLY A 17 6.13 -38.44 -22.03
N VAL A 18 5.01 -37.91 -22.51
CA VAL A 18 4.75 -36.47 -22.59
C VAL A 18 4.69 -35.93 -21.16
N VAL A 19 5.75 -35.27 -20.70
CA VAL A 19 5.71 -34.52 -19.44
C VAL A 19 4.95 -33.22 -19.71
N ALA A 20 3.65 -33.26 -19.46
CA ALA A 20 2.88 -32.05 -19.23
C ALA A 20 3.57 -31.28 -18.09
N HIS A 21 4.25 -30.18 -18.43
CA HIS A 21 4.80 -29.26 -17.47
C HIS A 21 3.62 -28.54 -16.82
N THR A 22 3.09 -29.11 -15.74
CA THR A 22 2.21 -28.39 -14.84
C THR A 22 3.04 -27.26 -14.23
N ALA A 23 2.67 -26.03 -14.55
CA ALA A 23 3.25 -24.85 -13.91
C ALA A 23 3.15 -25.02 -12.39
N PRO A 24 4.24 -24.81 -11.63
CA PRO A 24 4.18 -24.91 -10.18
C PRO A 24 3.14 -23.90 -9.65
N PRO A 25 2.34 -24.30 -8.65
CA PRO A 25 1.32 -23.43 -8.08
C PRO A 25 1.97 -22.16 -7.53
N ALA A 26 1.41 -21.00 -7.88
CA ALA A 26 1.81 -19.72 -7.33
C ALA A 26 1.59 -19.76 -5.81
N LYS A 27 2.67 -19.92 -5.05
CA LYS A 27 2.67 -19.70 -3.61
C LYS A 27 2.47 -18.20 -3.37
N THR A 28 1.24 -17.83 -3.04
CA THR A 28 0.90 -16.52 -2.47
C THR A 28 1.43 -16.48 -1.03
N GLY A 29 2.76 -16.37 -0.90
CA GLY A 29 3.45 -15.89 0.30
C GLY A 29 3.65 -14.37 0.22
N PRO A 30 4.20 -13.73 1.26
CA PRO A 30 4.31 -12.26 1.35
C PRO A 30 4.97 -11.69 0.09
N GLY A 31 4.40 -10.59 -0.41
CA GLY A 31 4.63 -9.92 -1.70
C GLY A 31 5.83 -10.37 -2.54
N THR A 32 5.57 -10.83 -3.77
CA THR A 32 6.60 -11.13 -4.77
C THR A 32 6.68 -9.99 -5.77
N LEU A 33 7.88 -9.45 -6.02
CA LEU A 33 8.15 -8.56 -7.14
C LEU A 33 8.46 -9.39 -8.38
N VAL A 34 7.77 -9.14 -9.49
CA VAL A 34 8.02 -9.84 -10.77
C VAL A 34 8.51 -8.84 -11.81
N ILE A 35 9.72 -9.06 -12.33
CA ILE A 35 10.28 -8.31 -13.47
C ILE A 35 10.02 -9.11 -14.75
N VAL A 36 9.38 -8.48 -15.74
CA VAL A 36 9.19 -9.06 -17.08
C VAL A 36 10.15 -8.38 -18.03
N PHE A 37 11.00 -9.16 -18.68
CA PHE A 37 12.04 -8.67 -19.56
C PHE A 37 11.55 -8.61 -21.00
N LYS A 38 12.24 -7.84 -21.85
CA LYS A 38 11.82 -7.55 -23.23
C LYS A 38 11.78 -8.79 -24.14
N ASP A 39 12.55 -9.81 -23.81
CA ASP A 39 12.54 -11.12 -24.48
C ASP A 39 11.43 -12.07 -23.96
N GLY A 40 10.60 -11.59 -23.02
CA GLY A 40 9.49 -12.34 -22.44
C GLY A 40 9.85 -13.16 -21.20
N HIS A 41 11.13 -13.20 -20.76
CA HIS A 41 11.45 -13.89 -19.52
C HIS A 41 10.88 -13.16 -18.30
N ARG A 42 10.60 -13.91 -17.24
CA ARG A 42 10.03 -13.38 -16.00
C ARG A 42 10.91 -13.81 -14.85
N GLN A 43 11.30 -12.86 -14.00
CA GLN A 43 12.05 -13.14 -12.78
C GLN A 43 11.27 -12.64 -11.58
N SER A 44 11.15 -13.51 -10.58
CA SER A 44 10.42 -13.26 -9.34
C SER A 44 11.41 -13.08 -8.19
N PHE A 45 11.18 -12.08 -7.35
CA PHE A 45 11.96 -11.78 -6.14
C PHE A 45 11.03 -11.74 -4.93
N SER A 46 11.46 -12.31 -3.81
CA SER A 46 10.75 -12.11 -2.55
C SER A 46 10.99 -10.68 -2.06
N VAL A 47 9.94 -9.93 -1.75
CA VAL A 47 10.09 -8.54 -1.27
C VAL A 47 10.84 -8.49 0.07
N SER A 48 10.80 -9.54 0.88
CA SER A 48 11.56 -9.63 2.14
C SER A 48 13.08 -9.64 1.95
N GLU A 49 13.56 -9.92 0.74
CA GLU A 49 14.99 -10.06 0.41
C GLU A 49 15.53 -8.84 -0.35
N ILE A 50 14.67 -7.85 -0.65
CA ILE A 50 15.05 -6.67 -1.43
C ILE A 50 15.44 -5.54 -0.47
N GLU A 51 16.72 -5.17 -0.46
CA GLU A 51 17.21 -4.01 0.29
C GLU A 51 17.02 -2.70 -0.48
N ARG A 52 17.32 -2.69 -1.79
CA ARG A 52 17.24 -1.51 -2.64
C ARG A 52 17.07 -1.89 -4.12
N VAL A 53 16.36 -1.06 -4.88
CA VAL A 53 16.33 -1.10 -6.36
C VAL A 53 16.88 0.22 -6.89
N GLU A 54 17.93 0.15 -7.71
CA GLU A 54 18.59 1.32 -8.30
C GLU A 54 18.37 1.38 -9.81
N TYR A 55 18.26 2.59 -10.35
CA TYR A 55 18.06 2.82 -11.77
C TYR A 55 19.05 3.86 -12.27
N PRO A 56 19.57 3.73 -13.50
CA PRO A 56 20.41 4.75 -14.08
C PRO A 56 19.64 6.07 -14.15
N ALA A 57 20.28 7.16 -13.71
CA ALA A 57 19.68 8.49 -13.72
C ALA A 57 19.17 8.84 -15.12
N GLY A 58 17.89 9.23 -15.22
CA GLY A 58 17.24 9.60 -16.48
C GLY A 58 16.47 8.48 -17.21
N THR A 59 16.49 7.24 -16.71
CA THR A 59 15.80 6.10 -17.34
C THR A 59 14.33 5.96 -16.93
N LEU A 60 13.96 6.59 -15.80
CA LEU A 60 12.61 6.59 -15.26
C LEU A 60 12.00 7.97 -15.44
N THR A 61 10.91 8.05 -16.20
CA THR A 61 10.09 9.25 -16.25
C THR A 61 9.15 9.27 -15.03
N ALA A 62 8.63 10.44 -14.66
CA ALA A 62 7.72 10.60 -13.52
C ALA A 62 6.42 9.76 -13.60
N GLY A 63 6.18 9.09 -14.73
CA GLY A 63 5.09 8.13 -14.95
C GLY A 63 5.43 6.67 -14.61
N ASP A 64 6.71 6.26 -14.65
CA ASP A 64 7.12 4.85 -14.42
C ASP A 64 7.45 4.56 -12.95
N LEU A 65 7.85 5.57 -12.20
CA LEU A 65 7.76 5.54 -10.74
C LEU A 65 6.41 6.16 -10.41
N GLY A 66 5.52 5.39 -9.77
CA GLY A 66 4.35 5.94 -9.10
C GLY A 66 4.78 7.23 -8.39
N SER A 67 4.23 8.33 -8.88
CA SER A 67 4.89 9.61 -8.92
C SER A 67 5.24 10.12 -7.52
N THR A 68 6.46 9.89 -7.02
CA THR A 68 6.86 10.41 -5.69
C THR A 68 6.66 11.92 -5.63
N LYS A 69 6.93 12.65 -6.72
CA LYS A 69 6.65 14.09 -6.82
C LYS A 69 5.16 14.44 -6.87
N SER A 70 4.33 13.71 -7.62
CA SER A 70 2.87 13.96 -7.66
C SER A 70 2.19 13.52 -6.36
N GLN A 71 2.70 12.47 -5.72
CA GLN A 71 2.25 11.98 -4.41
C GLN A 71 2.67 12.95 -3.31
N LEU A 72 3.85 13.58 -3.39
CA LEU A 72 4.25 14.66 -2.49
C LEU A 72 3.39 15.91 -2.71
N THR A 73 3.12 16.30 -3.96
CA THR A 73 2.16 17.38 -4.25
C THR A 73 0.75 17.05 -3.77
N ALA A 74 0.31 15.79 -3.91
CA ALA A 74 -1.01 15.35 -3.47
C ALA A 74 -1.12 15.26 -1.95
N ARG A 75 -0.08 14.78 -1.27
CA ARG A 75 0.08 14.79 0.18
C ARG A 75 0.09 16.22 0.71
N GLY A 76 0.81 17.12 0.06
CA GLY A 76 0.91 18.53 0.44
C GLY A 76 -0.45 19.23 0.52
N ARG A 77 -1.46 18.79 -0.25
CA ARG A 77 -2.84 19.33 -0.14
C ARG A 77 -3.50 19.07 1.21
N TYR A 78 -3.05 18.06 1.94
CA TYR A 78 -3.58 17.69 3.24
C TYR A 78 -2.87 18.38 4.40
N VAL A 79 -1.66 18.89 4.18
CA VAL A 79 -0.92 19.62 5.22
C VAL A 79 -1.69 20.88 5.63
N GLY A 80 -1.73 21.13 6.94
CA GLY A 80 -2.35 22.32 7.52
C GLY A 80 -3.43 22.03 8.57
N LYS A 81 -4.12 23.10 8.96
CA LYS A 81 -5.19 23.10 9.96
C LYS A 81 -6.57 22.97 9.31
N TRP A 82 -7.32 21.98 9.72
CA TRP A 82 -8.63 21.61 9.20
C TRP A 82 -9.69 21.82 10.29
N GLN A 83 -10.71 22.63 9.99
CA GLN A 83 -11.94 22.71 10.78
C GLN A 83 -12.85 21.55 10.39
N VAL A 84 -13.34 20.81 11.38
CA VAL A 84 -14.16 19.60 11.21
C VAL A 84 -15.21 19.49 12.31
N GLY A 85 -16.35 18.87 12.00
CA GLY A 85 -17.41 18.63 12.99
C GLY A 85 -17.14 17.42 13.89
N ASP A 86 -17.58 17.48 15.14
CA ASP A 86 -17.53 16.39 16.12
C ASP A 86 -18.67 15.36 15.96
N GLY A 87 -19.70 15.68 15.20
CA GLY A 87 -20.91 14.87 15.01
C GLY A 87 -22.03 15.16 16.02
N ALA A 88 -21.76 15.97 17.05
CA ALA A 88 -22.73 16.48 18.02
C ALA A 88 -23.14 17.95 17.74
N GLY A 89 -22.61 18.55 16.67
CA GLY A 89 -22.95 19.90 16.20
C GLY A 89 -21.94 20.97 16.59
N SER A 90 -20.80 20.60 17.20
CA SER A 90 -19.68 21.50 17.43
C SER A 90 -18.53 21.21 16.46
N ASP A 91 -17.66 22.19 16.27
CA ASP A 91 -16.45 22.04 15.48
C ASP A 91 -15.22 21.93 16.36
N PHE A 92 -14.22 21.22 15.85
CA PHE A 92 -12.86 21.19 16.38
C PHE A 92 -11.85 21.25 15.23
N TYR A 93 -10.57 21.28 15.57
CA TYR A 93 -9.49 21.37 14.59
C TYR A 93 -8.63 20.12 14.58
N ILE A 94 -8.29 19.67 13.37
CA ILE A 94 -7.24 18.69 13.10
C ILE A 94 -6.08 19.42 12.41
N THR A 95 -4.86 19.28 12.90
CA THR A 95 -3.65 19.81 12.26
C THR A 95 -2.83 18.65 11.72
N LEU A 96 -2.52 18.67 10.43
CA LEU A 96 -1.66 17.68 9.77
C LEU A 96 -0.35 18.36 9.38
N ASN A 97 0.74 17.98 10.04
CA ASN A 97 2.05 18.57 9.79
C ASN A 97 2.80 17.82 8.69
N GLU A 98 3.75 18.50 8.04
CA GLU A 98 4.51 17.94 6.94
C GLU A 98 5.36 16.72 7.33
N ASP A 99 5.78 16.60 8.59
CA ASP A 99 6.53 15.46 9.12
C ASP A 99 5.67 14.20 9.37
N GLY A 100 4.35 14.27 9.14
CA GLY A 100 3.43 13.17 9.39
C GLY A 100 2.94 13.10 10.84
N SER A 101 3.22 14.11 11.68
CA SER A 101 2.55 14.28 12.96
C SER A 101 1.16 14.89 12.76
N ALA A 102 0.23 14.50 13.61
CA ALA A 102 -1.12 15.01 13.64
C ALA A 102 -1.51 15.46 15.04
N TYR A 103 -2.36 16.46 15.13
CA TYR A 103 -2.91 16.96 16.38
C TYR A 103 -4.41 17.23 16.21
N ARG A 104 -5.22 16.97 17.23
CA ARG A 104 -6.60 17.45 17.27
C ARG A 104 -6.89 18.21 18.56
N SER A 105 -7.62 19.32 18.43
CA SER A 105 -8.00 20.15 19.57
C SER A 105 -9.07 19.48 20.45
N LEU A 106 -9.84 18.54 19.90
CA LEU A 106 -10.81 17.77 20.67
C LEU A 106 -10.08 16.75 21.55
N GLY A 107 -10.03 17.04 22.85
CA GLY A 107 -9.36 16.20 23.85
C GLY A 107 -7.83 16.32 23.84
N ASP A 108 -7.26 17.30 23.13
CA ASP A 108 -5.81 17.57 23.10
C ASP A 108 -4.96 16.33 22.72
N VAL A 109 -5.36 15.65 21.65
CA VAL A 109 -4.80 14.33 21.29
C VAL A 109 -3.80 14.44 20.14
N HIS A 110 -2.66 13.79 20.32
CA HIS A 110 -1.62 13.64 19.31
C HIS A 110 -1.83 12.36 18.49
N GLY A 111 -1.30 12.36 17.27
CA GLY A 111 -1.39 11.24 16.36
C GLY A 111 -0.36 11.29 15.26
N ARG A 112 -0.52 10.38 14.30
CA ARG A 112 0.26 10.31 13.07
C ARG A 112 -0.67 10.28 11.88
N TRP A 113 -0.20 10.75 10.74
CA TRP A 113 -0.95 10.64 9.50
C TRP A 113 -0.09 10.25 8.32
N VAL A 114 -0.73 9.61 7.35
CA VAL A 114 -0.13 9.18 6.09
C VAL A 114 -1.06 9.55 4.94
N TYR A 115 -0.46 9.84 3.77
CA TYR A 115 -1.22 9.93 2.52
C TYR A 115 -1.25 8.56 1.86
N SER A 116 -2.45 8.00 1.68
CA SER A 116 -2.64 6.68 1.08
C SER A 116 -3.90 6.70 0.23
N ASN A 117 -3.81 6.15 -0.99
CA ASN A 117 -4.95 5.99 -1.90
C ASN A 117 -5.78 7.26 -2.15
N GLY A 118 -5.15 8.45 -2.10
CA GLY A 118 -5.87 9.71 -2.30
C GLY A 118 -6.31 10.41 -1.03
N ASP A 119 -6.20 9.77 0.13
CA ASP A 119 -6.73 10.24 1.40
C ASP A 119 -5.61 10.53 2.40
N ALA A 120 -5.87 11.43 3.35
CA ALA A 120 -5.09 11.52 4.58
C ALA A 120 -5.70 10.60 5.63
N LEU A 121 -4.98 9.53 5.99
CA LEU A 121 -5.37 8.58 7.03
C LEU A 121 -4.64 8.94 8.33
N ILE A 122 -5.39 9.13 9.41
CA ILE A 122 -4.90 9.66 10.67
C ILE A 122 -5.18 8.64 11.77
N THR A 123 -4.14 8.26 12.51
CA THR A 123 -4.25 7.42 13.70
C THR A 123 -3.91 8.24 14.94
N TRP A 124 -4.78 8.18 15.94
CA TRP A 124 -4.64 8.94 17.17
C TRP A 124 -4.08 8.05 18.29
N HIS A 125 -3.40 8.66 19.25
CA HIS A 125 -2.81 7.92 20.38
C HIS A 125 -3.85 7.36 21.35
N ASP A 126 -5.09 7.85 21.30
CA ASP A 126 -6.22 7.29 22.06
C ASP A 126 -6.87 6.08 21.37
N GLY A 127 -6.29 5.61 20.26
CA GLY A 127 -6.75 4.44 19.50
C GLY A 127 -7.83 4.75 18.46
N ASN A 128 -8.41 5.95 18.47
CA ASN A 128 -9.34 6.37 17.42
C ASN A 128 -8.59 6.69 16.12
N ALA A 129 -9.32 6.80 15.02
CA ALA A 129 -8.77 7.20 13.73
C ALA A 129 -9.73 8.17 13.00
N ASP A 130 -9.16 9.00 12.14
CA ASP A 130 -9.91 9.85 11.21
C ASP A 130 -9.32 9.71 9.80
N ALA A 131 -10.13 9.89 8.77
CA ALA A 131 -9.65 10.11 7.41
C ALA A 131 -10.18 11.43 6.87
N ILE A 132 -9.33 12.25 6.25
CA ILE A 132 -9.76 13.39 5.44
C ILE A 132 -9.73 12.96 3.99
N ARG A 133 -10.90 12.93 3.35
CA ARG A 133 -11.08 12.46 1.97
C ARG A 133 -11.63 13.56 1.09
N ARG A 134 -11.26 13.55 -0.19
CA ARG A 134 -11.87 14.42 -1.19
C ARG A 134 -13.13 13.74 -1.75
N VAL A 135 -14.28 14.36 -1.56
CA VAL A 135 -15.57 13.89 -2.06
C VAL A 135 -16.11 14.94 -3.05
N GLY A 136 -16.02 14.63 -4.34
CA GLY A 136 -16.29 15.59 -5.41
C GLY A 136 -15.33 16.79 -5.32
N SER A 137 -15.88 17.99 -5.12
CA SER A 137 -15.11 19.23 -4.97
C SER A 137 -14.81 19.61 -3.52
N ARG A 138 -15.32 18.86 -2.54
CA ARG A 138 -15.19 19.15 -1.10
C ARG A 138 -14.29 18.15 -0.40
N PHE A 139 -13.93 18.46 0.84
CA PHE A 139 -13.29 17.50 1.73
C PHE A 139 -14.25 17.15 2.87
N GLN A 140 -14.18 15.90 3.32
CA GLN A 140 -14.95 15.38 4.44
C GLN A 140 -14.04 14.61 5.39
N LYS A 141 -14.34 14.68 6.68
CA LYS A 141 -13.75 13.84 7.73
C LYS A 141 -14.62 12.60 7.91
N PHE A 142 -13.96 11.46 8.04
CA PHE A 142 -14.55 10.15 8.34
C PHE A 142 -13.93 9.66 9.66
N ALA A 143 -14.73 9.54 10.72
CA ALA A 143 -14.28 9.11 12.03
C ALA A 143 -14.42 7.60 12.20
N TYR A 144 -13.47 6.98 12.87
CA TYR A 144 -13.44 5.56 13.17
C TYR A 144 -13.07 5.37 14.64
N MET A 145 -13.98 4.79 15.42
CA MET A 145 -13.70 4.43 16.80
C MET A 145 -12.63 3.33 16.89
N ASN A 146 -11.96 3.27 18.03
CA ASN A 146 -10.92 2.28 18.30
C ASN A 146 -11.35 0.86 17.93
N GLY A 147 -10.48 0.15 17.21
CA GLY A 147 -10.70 -1.20 16.69
C GLY A 147 -11.27 -1.26 15.27
N LYS A 148 -11.70 -0.14 14.67
CA LYS A 148 -12.15 -0.09 13.27
C LYS A 148 -11.02 0.18 12.28
N SER A 149 -11.16 -0.39 11.10
CA SER A 149 -10.35 -0.11 9.91
C SER A 149 -10.90 1.07 9.11
N PHE A 150 -10.06 1.74 8.34
CA PHE A 150 -10.46 2.78 7.38
C PHE A 150 -11.38 2.29 6.25
N SER A 151 -11.50 0.97 6.08
CA SER A 151 -12.42 0.31 5.15
C SER A 151 -13.81 0.04 5.75
N ASP A 152 -13.96 0.18 7.07
CA ASP A 152 -15.25 -0.08 7.73
C ASP A 152 -16.20 1.11 7.56
N ASN A 153 -17.43 0.96 8.04
CA ASN A 153 -18.36 2.07 8.11
C ASN A 153 -17.87 3.10 9.16
N PRO A 154 -17.75 4.38 8.79
CA PRO A 154 -17.35 5.44 9.70
C PRO A 154 -18.44 5.67 10.76
N ASP A 155 -18.03 6.02 11.98
CA ASP A 155 -18.93 6.38 13.08
C ASP A 155 -19.50 7.79 12.92
N ASN A 156 -18.76 8.67 12.23
CA ASN A 156 -19.20 10.03 11.95
C ASN A 156 -18.58 10.50 10.63
N VAL A 157 -19.38 11.20 9.82
CA VAL A 157 -18.91 11.89 8.61
C VAL A 157 -19.28 13.37 8.72
N ALA A 158 -18.29 14.24 8.60
CA ALA A 158 -18.47 15.69 8.70
C ALA A 158 -17.75 16.40 7.55
N GLU A 159 -18.12 17.66 7.26
CA GLU A 159 -17.32 18.49 6.36
C GLU A 159 -15.93 18.75 6.96
N ALA A 160 -14.92 18.84 6.09
CA ALA A 160 -13.57 19.22 6.48
C ALA A 160 -13.13 20.43 5.66
N LYS A 161 -12.79 21.53 6.34
CA LYS A 161 -12.38 22.78 5.71
C LYS A 161 -10.97 23.15 6.11
N ASN A 162 -10.04 23.21 5.16
CA ASN A 162 -8.70 23.71 5.44
C ASN A 162 -8.77 25.24 5.71
N THR A 163 -8.22 25.64 6.85
CA THR A 163 -8.21 27.00 7.40
C THR A 163 -6.81 27.61 7.45
N SER A 164 -5.80 26.88 6.96
CA SER A 164 -4.43 27.38 6.89
C SER A 164 -4.35 28.58 5.95
N PRO A 165 -3.46 29.55 6.23
CA PRO A 165 -3.19 30.63 5.29
C PRO A 165 -2.80 30.02 3.95
N ARG A 166 -3.50 30.39 2.87
CA ARG A 166 -3.07 30.00 1.52
C ARG A 166 -1.76 30.74 1.21
N PRO A 167 -0.77 30.10 0.57
CA PRO A 167 0.33 30.84 -0.02
C PRO A 167 -0.24 31.88 -0.98
N ILE A 168 0.10 33.15 -0.75
CA ILE A 168 -0.15 34.27 -1.66
C ILE A 168 0.78 34.18 -2.86
#